data_AF-A0AAW2KC54-F1
#
_entry.id   AF-A0AAW2KC54-F1
#
_cell.length_a   1.000
_cell.length_b   1.000
_cell.length_c   1.000
_cell.angle_alpha   90.00
_cell.angle_beta   90.00
_cell.angle_gamma   90.00
#
_symmetry.space_group_name_H-M   'P 1'
#
loop_
_entity.id
_entity.type
_entity.pdbx_description
1 polymer ?
#
loop_
_entity_poly.entity_id
_entity_poly.type
_entity_poly.pdbx_seq_one_letter_code
_entity_poly.pdbx_strand_id
1 'polypeptide(L)'
;MLIHQVHADSDKLYGFGIFGVLFVDLVVGYIMRTLVTYLSDVWKLSLVHATSIVNIWEGAAKALPLALTFLARSSFGVAPVFVLCNFAYPIGLGLLALSTPAVLGHSTGTCTHSRRPECIGTTQRILFYTALPLVAMGMSGIVFMFELVTKDEEDEDERLTPEKLLSSRLFIIPLTVVGFGYSILKLWSLRFGIPAICSAVTIGFLLILIWCSDEPLSSGDEVNGSPLTQLIRVFVASASKVCHKLDGAELYEKPDSPSLPRTRWLRCLDKAAVILPDKSREEQEKNSWTLCTVTEVEETKAAILISPLCLSFIICGLVISVGNSYFLEQANHLNPKLGKLKVPFLFLLVLYDVVKSIFSKIKWSSFRVGTSVTIIVSVLCCITAAKVENRRLQAVTIHDLLDRPNDKIPMSLFWMVPQYVLLAVVDSFLEQNVKLFFQRMIPTSSVLYLSLFTRAVTGIGIMGGVLSVFVVGKVSERGGKLNWFQFTLNRSRLDKYYWTLAALSAASLVFYILLSSCYKEPQTEEDASEEASSETA
;
A
#
# COMPACT_ATOMS: atom_id res chain seq x y z
N MET A 1 -18.34 -40.05 7.33
CA MET A 1 -18.19 -39.46 8.67
C MET A 1 -16.73 -39.24 9.05
N LEU A 2 -15.86 -40.27 9.00
CA LEU A 2 -14.41 -40.11 9.25
C LEU A 2 -13.69 -39.17 8.26
N ILE A 3 -13.99 -39.26 6.95
CA ILE A 3 -13.39 -38.37 5.92
C ILE A 3 -13.83 -36.92 6.11
N HIS A 4 -15.13 -36.69 6.36
CA HIS A 4 -15.66 -35.35 6.68
C HIS A 4 -15.04 -34.74 7.95
N GLN A 5 -14.72 -35.58 8.95
CA GLN A 5 -14.12 -35.12 10.20
C GLN A 5 -12.63 -34.82 10.05
N VAL A 6 -11.92 -35.55 9.18
CA VAL A 6 -10.53 -35.26 8.80
C VAL A 6 -10.43 -33.97 7.98
N HIS A 7 -11.37 -33.74 7.06
CA HIS A 7 -11.43 -32.50 6.27
C HIS A 7 -11.72 -31.28 7.16
N ALA A 8 -12.74 -31.38 8.04
CA ALA A 8 -13.09 -30.31 8.98
C ALA A 8 -11.99 -30.00 10.02
N ASP A 9 -11.12 -30.96 10.37
CA ASP A 9 -9.97 -30.71 11.24
C ASP A 9 -8.76 -30.17 10.46
N SER A 10 -8.61 -30.49 9.18
CA SER A 10 -7.64 -29.89 8.27
C SER A 10 -7.92 -28.39 8.07
N ASP A 11 -9.17 -28.01 7.81
CA ASP A 11 -9.57 -26.62 7.57
C ASP A 11 -9.30 -25.71 8.79
N LYS A 12 -9.54 -26.23 9.99
CA LYS A 12 -9.20 -25.53 11.25
C LYS A 12 -7.69 -25.33 11.39
N LEU A 13 -6.89 -26.30 10.96
CA LEU A 13 -5.44 -26.24 11.03
C LEU A 13 -4.85 -25.24 10.03
N TYR A 14 -5.40 -25.22 8.81
CA TYR A 14 -5.11 -24.21 7.80
C TYR A 14 -5.48 -22.80 8.27
N GLY A 15 -6.69 -22.64 8.82
CA GLY A 15 -7.13 -21.37 9.42
C GLY A 15 -6.23 -20.89 10.55
N PHE A 16 -5.73 -21.80 11.40
CA PHE A 16 -4.76 -21.46 12.44
C PHE A 16 -3.41 -20.98 11.87
N GLY A 17 -2.91 -21.66 10.84
CA GLY A 17 -1.69 -21.25 10.14
C GLY A 17 -1.81 -19.87 9.50
N ILE A 18 -2.92 -19.60 8.80
CA ILE A 18 -3.23 -18.30 8.19
C ILE A 18 -3.28 -17.20 9.25
N PHE A 19 -3.99 -17.44 10.35
CA PHE A 19 -4.06 -16.50 11.47
C PHE A 19 -2.66 -16.20 12.05
N GLY A 20 -1.82 -17.22 12.19
CA GLY A 20 -0.43 -17.07 12.62
C GLY A 20 0.38 -16.15 11.71
N VAL A 21 0.27 -16.31 10.39
CA VAL A 21 0.97 -15.44 9.44
C VAL A 21 0.45 -14.01 9.49
N LEU A 22 -0.87 -13.81 9.54
CA LEU A 22 -1.48 -12.48 9.66
C LEU A 22 -1.06 -11.77 10.96
N PHE A 23 -0.98 -12.51 12.06
CA PHE A 23 -0.49 -11.99 13.33
C PHE A 23 0.97 -11.51 13.22
N VAL A 24 1.85 -12.36 12.67
CA VAL A 24 3.27 -12.00 12.51
C VAL A 24 3.41 -10.80 11.59
N ASP A 25 2.67 -10.74 10.48
CA ASP A 25 2.72 -9.61 9.55
C ASP A 25 2.29 -8.30 10.19
N LEU A 26 1.23 -8.33 10.99
CA LEU A 26 0.79 -7.15 11.73
C LEU A 26 1.88 -6.67 12.69
N VAL A 27 2.51 -7.57 13.45
CA VAL A 27 3.61 -7.23 14.36
C VAL A 27 4.78 -6.61 13.58
N VAL A 28 5.18 -7.23 12.46
CA VAL A 28 6.24 -6.72 11.59
C VAL A 28 5.87 -5.34 11.02
N GLY A 29 4.63 -5.13 10.60
CA GLY A 29 4.15 -3.83 10.11
C GLY A 29 4.36 -2.71 11.13
N TYR A 30 4.03 -2.95 12.41
CA TYR A 30 4.28 -1.99 13.48
C TYR A 30 5.79 -1.74 13.69
N ILE A 31 6.60 -2.78 13.70
CA ILE A 31 8.06 -2.67 13.86
C ILE A 31 8.66 -1.86 12.71
N MET A 32 8.26 -2.13 11.47
CA MET A 32 8.76 -1.45 10.28
C MET A 32 8.35 0.04 10.26
N ARG A 33 7.19 0.42 10.81
CA ARG A 33 6.85 1.84 11.01
C ARG A 33 7.82 2.54 11.98
N THR A 34 8.42 1.82 12.93
CA THR A 34 9.46 2.37 13.82
C THR A 34 10.87 2.37 13.22
N LEU A 35 11.05 1.93 11.98
CA LEU A 35 12.37 1.81 11.37
C LEU A 35 13.09 3.17 11.23
N VAL A 36 12.33 4.26 11.06
CA VAL A 36 12.89 5.63 11.05
C VAL A 36 13.60 5.92 12.37
N THR A 37 13.01 5.53 13.51
CA THR A 37 13.62 5.77 14.83
C THR A 37 14.83 4.87 15.07
N TYR A 38 14.88 3.66 14.52
CA TYR A 38 16.10 2.84 14.53
C TYR A 38 17.25 3.54 13.81
N LEU A 39 16.98 4.07 12.61
CA LEU A 39 17.98 4.74 11.79
C LEU A 39 18.41 6.10 12.38
N SER A 40 17.51 6.84 13.03
CA SER A 40 17.86 8.11 13.69
C SER A 40 18.58 7.88 15.03
N ASP A 41 18.08 7.00 15.89
CA ASP A 41 18.59 6.82 17.24
C ASP A 41 19.84 5.93 17.32
N VAL A 42 19.87 4.83 16.54
CA VAL A 42 20.97 3.86 16.58
C VAL A 42 22.02 4.16 15.52
N TRP A 43 21.61 4.40 14.27
CA TRP A 43 22.56 4.67 13.17
C TRP A 43 23.02 6.13 13.14
N LYS A 44 22.36 7.03 13.89
CA LYS A 44 22.64 8.48 13.89
C LYS A 44 22.62 9.10 12.50
N LEU A 45 21.77 8.58 11.62
CA LEU A 45 21.53 9.19 10.31
C LEU A 45 20.74 10.50 10.50
N SER A 46 20.91 11.44 9.57
CA SER A 46 20.03 12.61 9.52
C SER A 46 18.60 12.15 9.26
N LEU A 47 17.63 12.89 9.80
CA LEU A 47 16.22 12.53 9.65
C LEU A 47 15.81 12.37 8.17
N VAL A 48 16.28 13.26 7.31
CA VAL A 48 16.02 13.17 5.87
C VAL A 48 16.57 11.89 5.26
N HIS A 49 17.75 11.44 5.66
CA HIS A 49 18.31 10.19 5.14
C HIS A 49 17.53 8.97 5.67
N ALA A 50 17.24 8.93 6.97
CA ALA A 50 16.45 7.85 7.58
C ALA A 50 15.05 7.72 6.96
N THR A 51 14.32 8.85 6.83
CA THR A 51 13.00 8.88 6.19
C THR A 51 13.07 8.50 4.71
N SER A 52 14.14 8.86 3.99
CA SER A 52 14.30 8.48 2.58
C SER A 52 14.44 6.97 2.40
N ILE A 53 15.24 6.30 3.24
CA ILE A 53 15.39 4.84 3.21
C ILE A 53 14.04 4.15 3.45
N VAL A 54 13.32 4.57 4.50
CA VAL A 54 12.03 3.95 4.87
C VAL A 54 10.95 4.23 3.83
N ASN A 55 10.85 5.45 3.29
CA ASN A 55 9.86 5.77 2.27
C ASN A 55 10.11 5.04 0.95
N ILE A 56 11.38 4.85 0.55
CA ILE A 56 11.72 4.05 -0.63
C ILE A 56 11.29 2.60 -0.42
N TRP A 57 11.62 2.02 0.74
CA TRP A 57 11.23 0.66 1.08
C TRP A 57 9.71 0.50 1.17
N GLU A 58 8.99 1.40 1.85
CA GLU A 58 7.54 1.33 2.03
C GLU A 58 6.82 1.45 0.68
N GLY A 59 7.26 2.38 -0.16
CA GLY A 59 6.71 2.53 -1.51
C GLY A 59 6.97 1.32 -2.40
N ALA A 60 8.18 0.75 -2.34
CA ALA A 60 8.51 -0.48 -3.04
C ALA A 60 7.68 -1.67 -2.53
N ALA A 61 7.52 -1.82 -1.22
CA ALA A 61 6.67 -2.86 -0.62
C ALA A 61 5.21 -2.73 -1.06
N LYS A 62 4.70 -1.51 -1.25
CA LYS A 62 3.35 -1.29 -1.80
C LYS A 62 3.24 -1.64 -3.30
N ALA A 63 4.26 -1.37 -4.10
CA ALA A 63 4.26 -1.63 -5.55
C ALA A 63 4.60 -3.09 -5.93
N LEU A 64 5.42 -3.77 -5.13
CA LEU A 64 5.96 -5.09 -5.45
C LEU A 64 4.91 -6.19 -5.69
N PRO A 65 3.78 -6.28 -4.96
CA PRO A 65 2.79 -7.31 -5.23
C PRO A 65 2.22 -7.22 -6.64
N LEU A 66 2.01 -6.02 -7.21
CA LEU A 66 1.54 -5.90 -8.60
C LEU A 66 2.53 -6.56 -9.57
N ALA A 67 3.83 -6.29 -9.39
CA ALA A 67 4.88 -6.87 -10.22
C ALA A 67 4.98 -8.39 -10.06
N LEU A 68 4.87 -8.89 -8.82
CA LEU A 68 4.91 -10.31 -8.55
C LEU A 68 3.67 -11.03 -9.08
N THR A 69 2.48 -10.44 -8.98
CA THR A 69 1.24 -11.03 -9.51
C THR A 69 1.29 -11.08 -11.03
N PHE A 70 1.85 -10.05 -11.67
CA PHE A 70 2.14 -10.09 -13.11
C PHE A 70 3.08 -11.25 -13.47
N LEU A 71 4.22 -11.39 -12.78
CA LEU A 71 5.19 -12.47 -13.02
C LEU A 71 4.61 -13.87 -12.77
N ALA A 72 3.79 -14.01 -11.72
CA ALA A 72 3.08 -15.23 -11.39
C ALA A 72 2.14 -15.65 -12.53
N ARG A 73 1.35 -14.72 -13.06
CA ARG A 73 0.41 -15.02 -14.16
C ARG A 73 1.06 -15.08 -15.54
N SER A 74 2.23 -14.48 -15.75
CA SER A 74 2.89 -14.47 -17.07
C SER A 74 3.82 -15.66 -17.31
N SER A 75 4.54 -16.11 -16.28
CA SER A 75 5.74 -16.93 -16.51
C SER A 75 5.99 -18.03 -15.48
N PHE A 76 5.69 -17.79 -14.20
CA PHE A 76 6.13 -18.70 -13.12
C PHE A 76 5.01 -19.50 -12.45
N GLY A 77 3.75 -19.11 -12.61
CA GLY A 77 2.63 -19.64 -11.83
C GLY A 77 2.49 -18.99 -10.45
N VAL A 78 1.31 -19.11 -9.84
CA VAL A 78 1.00 -18.55 -8.52
C VAL A 78 1.74 -19.30 -7.40
N ALA A 79 1.74 -20.64 -7.47
CA ALA A 79 2.34 -21.51 -6.46
C ALA A 79 3.84 -21.23 -6.20
N PRO A 80 4.73 -21.17 -7.21
CA PRO A 80 6.15 -20.96 -6.96
C PRO A 80 6.46 -19.55 -6.44
N VAL A 81 5.72 -18.55 -6.89
CA VAL A 81 5.87 -17.16 -6.42
C VAL A 81 5.41 -17.03 -4.95
N PHE A 82 4.31 -17.70 -4.57
CA PHE A 82 3.86 -17.79 -3.18
C PHE A 82 4.96 -18.40 -2.28
N VAL A 83 5.52 -19.54 -2.68
CA VAL A 83 6.59 -20.22 -1.92
C VAL A 83 7.83 -19.32 -1.78
N LEU A 84 8.24 -18.68 -2.88
CA LEU A 84 9.38 -17.76 -2.88
C LEU A 84 9.19 -16.58 -1.92
N CYS A 85 8.02 -15.93 -1.93
CA CYS A 85 7.72 -14.81 -1.03
C CYS A 85 7.75 -15.26 0.43
N ASN A 86 7.14 -16.41 0.74
CA ASN A 86 7.08 -16.94 2.10
C ASN A 86 8.45 -17.34 2.65
N PHE A 87 9.37 -17.87 1.84
CA PHE A 87 10.75 -18.10 2.30
C PHE A 87 11.55 -16.81 2.48
N ALA A 88 11.34 -15.82 1.59
CA ALA A 88 12.04 -14.55 1.69
C ALA A 88 11.70 -13.77 2.97
N TYR A 89 10.49 -13.96 3.50
CA TYR A 89 10.03 -13.22 4.67
C TYR A 89 10.86 -13.47 5.95
N PRO A 90 10.97 -14.71 6.48
CA PRO A 90 11.79 -15.00 7.65
C PRO A 90 13.27 -14.77 7.40
N ILE A 91 13.76 -15.00 6.17
CA ILE A 91 15.16 -14.70 5.81
C ILE A 91 15.42 -13.19 5.93
N GLY A 92 14.55 -12.35 5.36
CA GLY A 92 14.65 -10.90 5.44
C GLY A 92 14.62 -10.39 6.89
N LEU A 93 13.69 -10.90 7.70
CA LEU A 93 13.60 -10.54 9.12
C LEU A 93 14.83 -11.03 9.92
N GLY A 94 15.35 -12.22 9.60
CA GLY A 94 16.57 -12.76 10.18
C GLY A 94 17.80 -11.89 9.87
N LEU A 95 17.96 -11.48 8.61
CA LEU A 95 19.02 -10.55 8.19
C LEU A 95 18.89 -9.19 8.89
N LEU A 96 17.65 -8.70 9.06
CA LEU A 96 17.38 -7.46 9.80
C LEU A 96 17.78 -7.60 11.28
N ALA A 97 17.47 -8.72 11.92
CA ALA A 97 17.89 -9.01 13.29
C ALA A 97 19.42 -9.10 13.43
N LEU A 98 20.08 -9.80 12.49
CA LEU A 98 21.53 -9.90 12.42
C LEU A 98 22.21 -8.54 12.19
N SER A 99 21.56 -7.62 11.46
CA SER A 99 22.07 -6.27 11.25
C SER A 99 22.19 -5.44 12.53
N THR A 100 21.56 -5.86 13.63
CA THR A 100 21.60 -5.11 14.88
C THR A 100 22.94 -5.28 15.63
N PRO A 101 23.46 -4.19 16.25
CA PRO A 101 24.73 -4.25 16.98
C PRO A 101 24.76 -5.27 18.12
N ALA A 102 23.62 -5.55 18.75
CA ALA A 102 23.55 -6.50 19.86
C ALA A 102 23.83 -7.96 19.46
N VAL A 103 23.62 -8.32 18.19
CA VAL A 103 23.78 -9.70 17.71
C VAL A 103 25.16 -9.93 17.10
N LEU A 104 25.59 -9.05 16.19
CA LEU A 104 26.87 -9.19 15.50
C LEU A 104 27.99 -8.29 16.05
N GLY A 105 27.73 -7.46 17.06
CA GLY A 105 28.74 -6.53 17.60
C GLY A 105 30.02 -7.23 18.07
N HIS A 106 29.85 -8.32 18.85
CA HIS A 106 30.97 -9.09 19.39
C HIS A 106 31.79 -9.79 18.29
N SER A 107 31.14 -10.33 17.26
CA SER A 107 31.83 -11.04 16.16
C SER A 107 32.43 -10.11 15.11
N THR A 108 31.98 -8.85 15.04
CA THR A 108 32.50 -7.85 14.08
C THR A 108 33.48 -6.87 14.71
N GLY A 109 33.81 -7.01 16.00
CA GLY A 109 34.69 -6.10 16.73
C GLY A 109 34.11 -4.70 16.94
N THR A 110 32.79 -4.52 16.73
CA THR A 110 32.09 -3.24 16.95
C THR A 110 31.48 -3.20 18.35
N CYS A 111 31.44 -2.03 19.00
CA CYS A 111 31.21 -1.92 20.44
C CYS A 111 29.89 -2.59 20.90
N THR A 112 29.97 -3.36 21.98
CA THR A 112 28.84 -3.96 22.71
C THR A 112 27.98 -2.93 23.47
N HIS A 113 28.45 -1.69 23.65
CA HIS A 113 27.73 -0.63 24.35
C HIS A 113 27.10 0.40 23.40
N SER A 114 25.76 0.37 23.33
CA SER A 114 24.86 0.99 22.34
C SER A 114 24.76 2.53 22.29
N ARG A 115 25.86 3.30 22.32
CA ARG A 115 25.75 4.78 22.26
C ARG A 115 26.71 5.53 21.35
N ARG A 116 27.54 4.86 20.54
CA ARG A 116 28.39 5.56 19.55
C ARG A 116 27.99 5.23 18.10
N PRO A 117 27.90 6.23 17.19
CA PRO A 117 27.62 6.03 15.77
C PRO A 117 28.67 5.16 15.05
N GLU A 118 29.85 5.00 15.65
CA GLU A 118 30.97 4.18 15.17
C GLU A 118 30.72 2.66 15.29
N CYS A 119 29.57 2.22 15.81
CA CYS A 119 29.29 0.81 16.05
C CYS A 119 28.69 0.05 14.85
N ILE A 120 28.43 0.71 13.72
CA ILE A 120 27.81 0.08 12.55
C ILE A 120 28.81 -0.15 11.43
N GLY A 121 29.33 -1.37 11.37
CA GLY A 121 30.28 -1.83 10.35
C GLY A 121 29.64 -2.10 8.99
N THR A 122 30.48 -2.28 7.96
CA THR A 122 30.07 -2.56 6.58
C THR A 122 29.16 -3.79 6.49
N THR A 123 29.46 -4.85 7.24
CA THR A 123 28.66 -6.08 7.26
C THR A 123 27.21 -5.83 7.70
N GLN A 124 27.00 -5.07 8.78
CA GLN A 124 25.66 -4.74 9.26
C GLN A 124 24.89 -3.91 8.23
N ARG A 125 25.57 -3.00 7.51
CA ARG A 125 24.95 -2.24 6.41
C ARG A 125 24.52 -3.13 5.26
N ILE A 126 25.37 -4.06 4.84
CA ILE A 126 25.04 -5.02 3.77
C ILE A 126 23.82 -5.84 4.18
N LEU A 127 23.84 -6.44 5.38
CA LEU A 127 22.72 -7.23 5.91
C LEU A 127 21.41 -6.43 5.99
N PHE A 128 21.49 -5.18 6.42
CA PHE A 128 20.33 -4.29 6.50
C PHE A 128 19.73 -4.00 5.12
N TYR A 129 20.56 -3.60 4.15
CA TYR A 129 20.08 -3.26 2.82
C TYR A 129 19.62 -4.48 2.01
N THR A 130 20.16 -5.68 2.28
CA THR A 130 19.64 -6.93 1.68
C THR A 130 18.34 -7.39 2.34
N ALA A 131 18.16 -7.12 3.64
CA ALA A 131 16.94 -7.45 4.35
C ALA A 131 15.71 -6.70 3.83
N LEU A 132 15.84 -5.40 3.52
CA LEU A 132 14.70 -4.54 3.15
C LEU A 132 13.90 -5.07 1.94
N PRO A 133 14.52 -5.40 0.78
CA PRO A 133 13.80 -5.99 -0.35
C PRO A 133 13.18 -7.36 -0.03
N LEU A 134 13.87 -8.20 0.76
CA LEU A 134 13.36 -9.51 1.14
C LEU A 134 12.12 -9.42 2.04
N VAL A 135 12.12 -8.49 2.99
CA VAL A 135 10.94 -8.19 3.82
C VAL A 135 9.78 -7.66 2.96
N ALA A 136 10.06 -6.76 2.00
CA ALA A 136 9.04 -6.27 1.08
C ALA A 136 8.44 -7.39 0.20
N MET A 137 9.28 -8.32 -0.26
CA MET A 137 8.85 -9.49 -1.01
C MET A 137 8.01 -10.43 -0.13
N GLY A 138 8.42 -10.64 1.12
CA GLY A 138 7.69 -11.41 2.11
C GLY A 138 6.29 -10.86 2.40
N MET A 139 6.16 -9.56 2.63
CA MET A 139 4.86 -8.89 2.83
C MET A 139 3.92 -9.02 1.62
N SER A 140 4.48 -9.19 0.41
CA SER A 140 3.68 -9.43 -0.80
C SER A 140 3.09 -10.84 -0.85
N GLY A 141 3.68 -11.81 -0.12
CA GLY A 141 3.23 -13.20 -0.03
C GLY A 141 1.80 -13.35 0.48
N ILE A 142 1.31 -12.42 1.29
CA ILE A 142 -0.04 -12.43 1.86
C ILE A 142 -1.10 -12.25 0.76
N VAL A 143 -0.81 -11.48 -0.28
CA VAL A 143 -1.73 -11.31 -1.41
C VAL A 143 -1.98 -12.66 -2.09
N PHE A 144 -0.90 -13.43 -2.32
CA PHE A 144 -0.99 -14.76 -2.91
C PHE A 144 -1.61 -15.78 -1.96
N MET A 145 -1.39 -15.65 -0.64
CA MET A 145 -2.06 -16.47 0.36
C MET A 145 -3.57 -16.30 0.25
N PHE A 146 -4.07 -15.06 0.23
CA PHE A 146 -5.50 -14.81 0.08
C PHE A 146 -6.02 -15.34 -1.26
N GLU A 147 -5.30 -15.13 -2.36
CA GLU A 147 -5.69 -15.63 -3.68
C GLU A 147 -5.87 -17.15 -3.70
N LEU A 148 -4.96 -17.90 -3.06
CA LEU A 148 -5.07 -19.36 -2.93
C LEU A 148 -6.27 -19.75 -2.05
N VAL A 149 -6.42 -19.14 -0.87
CA VAL A 149 -7.51 -19.46 0.08
C VAL A 149 -8.89 -19.15 -0.50
N THR A 150 -9.04 -18.04 -1.23
CA THR A 150 -10.34 -17.66 -1.80
C THR A 150 -10.78 -18.53 -2.97
N LYS A 151 -9.85 -19.25 -3.60
CA LYS A 151 -10.14 -20.07 -4.77
C LYS A 151 -10.73 -21.43 -4.38
N ASP A 152 -10.36 -21.96 -3.21
CA ASP A 152 -10.87 -23.25 -2.71
C ASP A 152 -12.33 -23.14 -2.21
N GLU A 153 -12.87 -21.93 -1.99
CA GLU A 153 -14.25 -21.72 -1.49
C GLU A 153 -15.30 -21.43 -2.57
N GLU A 154 -14.96 -21.45 -3.87
CA GLU A 154 -15.96 -21.25 -4.93
C GLU A 154 -16.90 -22.46 -5.16
N ASP A 155 -16.66 -23.61 -4.49
CA ASP A 155 -17.44 -24.84 -4.65
C ASP A 155 -18.50 -25.11 -3.55
N GLU A 156 -18.57 -24.33 -2.46
CA GLU A 156 -19.66 -24.49 -1.45
C GLU A 156 -20.45 -23.19 -1.23
N ASP A 157 -21.78 -23.33 -1.22
CA ASP A 157 -22.83 -22.30 -1.17
C ASP A 157 -22.83 -21.41 0.10
N GLU A 158 -21.78 -21.51 0.92
CA GLU A 158 -21.53 -20.67 2.09
C GLU A 158 -20.19 -19.95 1.94
N ARG A 159 -20.10 -19.01 0.98
CA ARG A 159 -18.96 -18.09 0.82
C ARG A 159 -18.48 -17.57 2.18
N LEU A 160 -17.43 -18.17 2.73
CA LEU A 160 -16.73 -17.66 3.89
C LEU A 160 -15.75 -16.62 3.39
N THR A 161 -16.30 -15.56 2.78
CA THR A 161 -15.53 -14.45 2.21
C THR A 161 -14.34 -14.11 3.12
N PRO A 162 -13.16 -13.78 2.58
CA PRO A 162 -12.04 -13.28 3.38
C PRO A 162 -12.50 -12.05 4.18
N GLU A 163 -13.52 -11.35 3.67
CA GLU A 163 -14.27 -10.35 4.41
C GLU A 163 -15.01 -10.88 5.63
N LYS A 164 -15.59 -12.09 5.69
CA LYS A 164 -16.19 -12.73 6.89
C LYS A 164 -15.16 -13.21 7.92
N LEU A 165 -14.09 -13.90 7.52
CA LEU A 165 -13.00 -14.31 8.42
C LEU A 165 -12.29 -13.08 9.03
N LEU A 166 -12.08 -12.04 8.22
CA LEU A 166 -11.56 -10.74 8.65
C LEU A 166 -12.66 -9.80 9.20
N SER A 167 -13.96 -10.05 8.94
CA SER A 167 -15.11 -9.23 9.41
C SER A 167 -15.35 -9.42 10.89
N SER A 168 -14.78 -10.47 11.48
CA SER A 168 -14.52 -10.50 12.90
C SER A 168 -13.42 -9.47 13.23
N ARG A 169 -13.63 -8.20 12.86
CA ARG A 169 -12.84 -7.01 13.20
C ARG A 169 -12.74 -6.81 14.72
N LEU A 170 -13.48 -7.62 15.49
CA LEU A 170 -13.24 -7.93 16.90
C LEU A 170 -11.82 -8.45 17.19
N PHE A 171 -11.11 -9.05 16.23
CA PHE A 171 -9.74 -9.56 16.37
C PHE A 171 -8.66 -8.54 15.96
N ILE A 172 -8.95 -7.57 15.07
CA ILE A 172 -7.96 -6.58 14.61
C ILE A 172 -7.54 -5.63 15.75
N ILE A 173 -8.50 -5.18 16.56
CA ILE A 173 -8.22 -4.28 17.69
C ILE A 173 -7.31 -4.94 18.75
N PRO A 174 -7.58 -6.16 19.24
CA PRO A 174 -6.65 -6.81 20.15
C PRO A 174 -5.30 -7.14 19.48
N LEU A 175 -5.26 -7.52 18.19
CA LEU A 175 -4.00 -7.74 17.48
C LEU A 175 -3.14 -6.47 17.38
N THR A 176 -3.74 -5.34 17.04
CA THR A 176 -3.06 -4.03 16.98
C THR A 176 -2.52 -3.62 18.34
N VAL A 177 -3.26 -3.87 19.43
CA VAL A 177 -2.78 -3.65 20.81
C VAL A 177 -1.61 -4.56 21.16
N VAL A 178 -1.62 -5.83 20.75
CA VAL A 178 -0.51 -6.76 20.97
C VAL A 178 0.73 -6.38 20.15
N GLY A 179 0.57 -6.05 18.87
CA GLY A 179 1.65 -5.57 18.00
C GLY A 179 2.26 -4.26 18.51
N PHE A 180 1.42 -3.36 19.03
CA PHE A 180 1.86 -2.16 19.72
C PHE A 180 2.66 -2.47 20.99
N GLY A 181 2.14 -3.37 21.85
CA GLY A 181 2.82 -3.81 23.07
C GLY A 181 4.20 -4.38 22.78
N TYR A 182 4.31 -5.20 21.74
CA TYR A 182 5.56 -5.78 21.26
C TYR A 182 6.55 -4.71 20.75
N SER A 183 6.06 -3.72 20.01
CA SER A 183 6.88 -2.65 19.43
C SER A 183 7.52 -1.72 20.48
N ILE A 184 7.08 -1.78 21.74
CA ILE A 184 7.67 -1.03 22.86
C ILE A 184 8.96 -1.69 23.39
N LEU A 185 9.22 -2.97 23.12
CA LEU A 185 10.41 -3.70 23.60
C LEU A 185 11.69 -2.89 23.36
N LYS A 186 12.56 -2.69 24.35
CA LYS A 186 13.71 -1.77 24.18
C LYS A 186 14.80 -2.29 23.23
N LEU A 187 14.88 -3.60 23.04
CA LEU A 187 15.98 -4.24 22.32
C LEU A 187 15.62 -4.49 20.86
N TRP A 188 16.30 -3.80 19.94
CA TRP A 188 16.08 -3.93 18.49
C TRP A 188 16.33 -5.34 17.97
N SER A 189 17.31 -6.06 18.53
CA SER A 189 17.58 -7.45 18.15
C SER A 189 16.39 -8.37 18.42
N LEU A 190 15.72 -8.20 19.57
CA LEU A 190 14.51 -8.95 19.88
C LEU A 190 13.38 -8.55 18.96
N ARG A 191 13.17 -7.23 18.74
CA ARG A 191 12.12 -6.69 17.86
C ARG A 191 12.12 -7.36 16.48
N PHE A 192 13.28 -7.56 15.88
CA PHE A 192 13.37 -8.20 14.56
C PHE A 192 13.49 -9.74 14.65
N GLY A 193 14.17 -10.25 15.68
CA GLY A 193 14.49 -11.68 15.79
C GLY A 193 13.31 -12.58 16.16
N ILE A 194 12.43 -12.16 17.07
CA ILE A 194 11.27 -12.99 17.45
C ILE A 194 10.30 -13.14 16.27
N PRO A 195 9.92 -12.08 15.53
CA PRO A 195 9.10 -12.24 14.33
C PRO A 195 9.77 -13.10 13.25
N ALA A 196 11.10 -13.08 13.13
CA ALA A 196 11.82 -13.96 12.20
C ALA A 196 11.62 -15.44 12.56
N ILE A 197 11.72 -15.80 13.85
CA ILE A 197 11.51 -17.17 14.32
C ILE A 197 10.03 -17.56 14.20
N CYS A 198 9.12 -16.69 14.64
CA CYS A 198 7.69 -16.94 14.55
C CYS A 198 7.23 -17.12 13.10
N SER A 199 7.65 -16.24 12.17
CA SER A 199 7.33 -16.39 10.75
C SER A 199 7.88 -17.69 10.18
N ALA A 200 9.13 -18.06 10.50
CA ALA A 200 9.70 -19.32 10.02
C ALA A 200 8.91 -20.55 10.49
N VAL A 201 8.45 -20.55 11.75
CA VAL A 201 7.63 -21.63 12.32
C VAL A 201 6.24 -21.67 11.68
N THR A 202 5.54 -20.53 11.58
CA THR A 202 4.18 -20.48 11.01
C THR A 202 4.17 -20.83 9.53
N ILE A 203 5.17 -20.35 8.77
CA ILE A 203 5.30 -20.63 7.34
C ILE A 203 5.73 -22.08 7.13
N GLY A 204 6.69 -22.58 7.91
CA GLY A 204 7.08 -23.98 7.86
C GLY A 204 5.90 -24.91 8.15
N PHE A 205 5.07 -24.56 9.15
CA PHE A 205 3.84 -25.28 9.44
C PHE A 205 2.86 -25.26 8.26
N LEU A 206 2.55 -24.09 7.69
CA LEU A 206 1.67 -23.99 6.52
C LEU A 206 2.18 -24.77 5.31
N LEU A 207 3.48 -24.71 5.00
CA LEU A 207 4.06 -25.46 3.89
C LEU A 207 4.00 -26.99 4.11
N ILE A 208 4.13 -27.44 5.37
CA ILE A 208 3.94 -28.86 5.72
C ILE A 208 2.48 -29.26 5.50
N LEU A 209 1.51 -28.43 5.92
CA LEU A 209 0.09 -28.72 5.66
C LEU A 209 -0.21 -28.82 4.18
N ILE A 210 0.29 -27.86 3.40
CA ILE A 210 0.17 -27.83 1.94
C ILE A 210 0.75 -29.08 1.30
N TRP A 211 1.92 -29.55 1.77
CA TRP A 211 2.53 -30.77 1.24
C TRP A 211 1.78 -32.03 1.69
N CYS A 212 1.25 -32.05 2.91
CA CYS A 212 0.50 -33.19 3.43
C CYS A 212 -0.91 -33.31 2.84
N SER A 213 -1.47 -32.25 2.30
CA SER A 213 -2.70 -32.31 1.52
C SER A 213 -2.43 -33.03 0.18
N ASP A 214 -3.18 -34.10 -0.10
CA ASP A 214 -3.13 -34.84 -1.38
C ASP A 214 -3.67 -34.01 -2.58
N GLU A 215 -4.14 -32.78 -2.33
CA GLU A 215 -4.52 -31.85 -3.37
C GLU A 215 -3.28 -31.13 -3.92
N PRO A 216 -2.93 -31.34 -5.20
CA PRO A 216 -1.87 -30.54 -5.81
C PRO A 216 -2.28 -29.07 -5.71
N LEU A 217 -1.38 -28.21 -5.19
CA LEU A 217 -1.59 -26.76 -5.14
C LEU A 217 -2.07 -26.31 -6.51
N SER A 218 -3.38 -26.04 -6.63
CA SER A 218 -4.14 -26.11 -7.88
C SER A 218 -3.35 -25.49 -9.03
N SER A 219 -2.75 -26.34 -9.85
CA SER A 219 -2.22 -25.98 -11.15
C SER A 219 -3.41 -25.90 -12.10
N GLY A 220 -4.21 -24.85 -11.95
CA GLY A 220 -5.54 -24.84 -12.56
C GLY A 220 -6.14 -23.45 -12.63
N ASP A 221 -5.47 -22.54 -13.35
CA ASP A 221 -6.19 -21.80 -14.39
C ASP A 221 -5.35 -21.96 -15.64
N GLU A 222 -5.99 -22.19 -16.79
CA GLU A 222 -5.42 -21.73 -18.06
C GLU A 222 -4.90 -20.31 -17.82
N VAL A 223 -3.74 -19.97 -18.37
CA VAL A 223 -3.20 -18.61 -18.25
C VAL A 223 -4.18 -17.63 -18.91
N ASN A 224 -5.23 -17.26 -18.17
CA ASN A 224 -6.06 -16.09 -18.38
C ASN A 224 -5.06 -14.96 -18.18
N GLY A 225 -4.47 -14.54 -19.30
CA GLY A 225 -3.30 -13.68 -19.31
C GLY A 225 -3.50 -12.48 -18.40
N SER A 226 -2.39 -11.96 -17.86
CA SER A 226 -2.46 -10.79 -16.97
C SER A 226 -3.29 -9.67 -17.61
N PRO A 227 -4.17 -8.97 -16.85
CA PRO A 227 -4.86 -7.78 -17.34
C PRO A 227 -3.91 -6.71 -17.90
N LEU A 228 -2.67 -6.66 -17.42
CA LEU A 228 -1.60 -5.83 -17.97
C LEU A 228 -1.19 -6.28 -19.39
N THR A 229 -1.13 -7.60 -19.62
CA THR A 229 -0.94 -8.16 -20.95
C THR A 229 -2.14 -7.89 -21.84
N GLN A 230 -3.37 -7.91 -21.32
CA GLN A 230 -4.57 -7.53 -22.07
C GLN A 230 -4.51 -6.06 -22.53
N LEU A 231 -4.16 -5.13 -21.63
CA LEU A 231 -3.93 -3.71 -21.97
C LEU A 231 -2.93 -3.59 -23.12
N ILE A 232 -1.76 -4.23 -23.01
CA ILE A 232 -0.71 -4.18 -24.03
C ILE A 232 -1.21 -4.80 -25.35
N ARG A 233 -1.92 -5.94 -25.30
CA ARG A 233 -2.50 -6.59 -26.49
C ARG A 233 -3.49 -5.68 -27.20
N VAL A 234 -4.37 -5.00 -26.46
CA VAL A 234 -5.33 -4.04 -27.05
C VAL A 234 -4.60 -2.88 -27.74
N PHE A 235 -3.53 -2.34 -27.14
CA PHE A 235 -2.71 -1.32 -27.79
C PHE A 235 -2.02 -1.83 -29.06
N VAL A 236 -1.39 -3.01 -29.00
CA VAL A 236 -0.69 -3.61 -30.14
C VAL A 236 -1.67 -3.97 -31.27
N ALA A 237 -2.81 -4.57 -30.95
CA ALA A 237 -3.86 -4.92 -31.89
C ALA A 237 -4.48 -3.67 -32.51
N SER A 238 -4.76 -2.62 -31.72
CA SER A 238 -5.26 -1.34 -32.24
C SER A 238 -4.22 -0.67 -33.17
N ALA A 239 -2.94 -0.64 -32.76
CA ALA A 239 -1.86 -0.04 -33.55
C ALA A 239 -1.66 -0.75 -34.90
N SER A 240 -1.69 -2.08 -34.89
CA SER A 240 -1.56 -2.89 -36.13
C SER A 240 -2.72 -2.68 -37.10
N LYS A 241 -3.90 -2.28 -36.60
CA LYS A 241 -5.11 -2.03 -37.39
C LYS A 241 -5.41 -0.54 -37.62
N VAL A 242 -4.45 0.37 -37.36
CA VAL A 242 -4.63 1.83 -37.45
C VAL A 242 -5.23 2.30 -38.78
N CYS A 243 -4.91 1.66 -39.90
CA CYS A 243 -5.37 2.05 -41.24
C CYS A 243 -6.78 1.54 -41.60
N HIS A 244 -7.42 0.69 -40.79
CA HIS A 244 -8.75 0.16 -41.08
C HIS A 244 -9.89 1.07 -40.64
N LYS A 245 -10.98 1.06 -41.41
CA LYS A 245 -12.21 1.80 -41.12
C LYS A 245 -13.09 1.02 -40.14
N LEU A 246 -13.74 1.77 -39.24
CA LEU A 246 -14.58 1.21 -38.19
C LEU A 246 -16.04 1.01 -38.61
N ASP A 247 -16.51 1.74 -39.62
CA ASP A 247 -17.92 1.77 -40.01
C ASP A 247 -18.32 0.47 -40.70
N GLY A 248 -19.26 -0.26 -40.10
CA GLY A 248 -19.83 -1.50 -40.65
C GLY A 248 -19.01 -2.78 -40.39
N ALA A 249 -17.96 -2.71 -39.56
CA ALA A 249 -17.12 -3.87 -39.25
C ALA A 249 -17.73 -4.76 -38.15
N GLU A 250 -17.64 -6.09 -38.33
CA GLU A 250 -18.02 -7.08 -37.32
C GLU A 250 -16.98 -7.08 -36.18
N LEU A 251 -17.48 -6.95 -34.95
CA LEU A 251 -16.66 -6.90 -33.73
C LEU A 251 -16.65 -8.27 -33.07
N TYR A 252 -15.48 -8.70 -32.59
CA TYR A 252 -15.32 -9.99 -31.94
C TYR A 252 -15.77 -9.93 -30.48
N GLU A 253 -16.79 -10.72 -30.15
CA GLU A 253 -17.29 -10.91 -28.79
C GLU A 253 -17.49 -12.41 -28.53
N LYS A 254 -17.17 -12.86 -27.32
CA LYS A 254 -17.37 -14.25 -26.93
C LYS A 254 -18.84 -14.44 -26.50
N PRO A 255 -19.48 -15.57 -26.84
CA PRO A 255 -20.90 -15.78 -26.55
C PRO A 255 -21.26 -15.74 -25.05
N ASP A 256 -20.31 -15.97 -24.14
CA ASP A 256 -20.52 -16.01 -22.69
C ASP A 256 -19.97 -14.79 -21.91
N SER A 257 -19.49 -13.73 -22.59
CA SER A 257 -18.97 -12.54 -21.89
C SER A 257 -20.06 -11.51 -21.62
N PRO A 258 -20.09 -10.87 -20.43
CA PRO A 258 -21.04 -9.79 -20.15
C PRO A 258 -20.83 -8.63 -21.12
N SER A 259 -21.89 -8.22 -21.80
CA SER A 259 -21.86 -7.10 -22.75
C SER A 259 -21.76 -5.78 -21.98
N LEU A 260 -20.59 -5.14 -21.99
CA LEU A 260 -20.44 -3.78 -21.42
C LEU A 260 -21.05 -2.72 -22.37
N PRO A 261 -21.66 -1.65 -21.84
CA PRO A 261 -22.17 -0.55 -22.66
C PRO A 261 -21.02 0.13 -23.42
N ARG A 262 -21.19 0.25 -24.74
CA ARG A 262 -20.13 0.74 -25.64
C ARG A 262 -19.80 2.21 -25.43
N THR A 263 -18.54 2.51 -25.16
CA THR A 263 -18.08 3.90 -24.93
C THR A 263 -17.64 4.59 -26.23
N ARG A 264 -18.12 5.82 -26.46
CA ARG A 264 -17.74 6.64 -27.65
C ARG A 264 -16.34 7.27 -27.57
N TRP A 265 -15.67 7.22 -26.43
CA TRP A 265 -14.33 7.74 -26.23
C TRP A 265 -13.27 6.70 -26.64
N LEU A 266 -12.09 7.15 -27.07
CA LEU A 266 -10.99 6.28 -27.51
C LEU A 266 -11.40 5.27 -28.61
N ARG A 267 -12.21 5.69 -29.60
CA ARG A 267 -12.68 4.83 -30.73
C ARG A 267 -11.54 4.19 -31.55
N CYS A 268 -10.31 4.69 -31.43
CA CYS A 268 -9.15 4.02 -32.04
C CYS A 268 -8.91 2.62 -31.46
N LEU A 269 -9.21 2.40 -30.18
CA LEU A 269 -9.01 1.12 -29.50
C LEU A 269 -10.04 0.07 -29.94
N ASP A 270 -11.23 0.48 -30.40
CA ASP A 270 -12.23 -0.43 -31.00
C ASP A 270 -11.66 -1.23 -32.18
N LYS A 271 -10.62 -0.69 -32.84
CA LYS A 271 -9.93 -1.39 -33.94
C LYS A 271 -9.34 -2.71 -33.50
N ALA A 272 -8.95 -2.86 -32.23
CA ALA A 272 -8.40 -4.10 -31.70
C ALA A 272 -9.39 -5.27 -31.82
N ALA A 273 -10.70 -4.99 -31.71
CA ALA A 273 -11.77 -5.99 -31.75
C ALA A 273 -12.36 -6.24 -33.16
N VAL A 274 -11.86 -5.56 -34.21
CA VAL A 274 -12.38 -5.74 -35.58
C VAL A 274 -11.91 -7.06 -36.18
N ILE A 275 -12.84 -7.85 -36.71
CA ILE A 275 -12.53 -9.04 -37.51
C ILE A 275 -12.13 -8.60 -38.93
N LEU A 276 -10.93 -8.98 -39.37
CA LEU A 276 -10.45 -8.65 -40.71
C LEU A 276 -11.11 -9.57 -41.75
N PRO A 277 -11.67 -9.04 -42.86
CA PRO A 277 -12.30 -9.87 -43.89
C PRO A 277 -11.28 -10.71 -44.69
N ASP A 278 -10.01 -10.29 -44.74
CA ASP A 278 -8.96 -10.91 -45.56
C ASP A 278 -8.33 -12.17 -44.93
N LYS A 279 -8.68 -12.54 -43.69
CA LYS A 279 -8.13 -13.72 -43.00
C LYS A 279 -9.23 -14.57 -42.38
N SER A 280 -9.03 -15.89 -42.33
CA SER A 280 -9.97 -16.82 -41.68
C SER A 280 -10.17 -16.48 -40.19
N ARG A 281 -11.41 -16.64 -39.70
CA ARG A 281 -11.80 -16.39 -38.31
C ARG A 281 -10.97 -17.24 -37.33
N GLU A 282 -10.77 -18.51 -37.64
CA GLU A 282 -10.00 -19.44 -36.80
C GLU A 282 -8.52 -19.05 -36.68
N GLU A 283 -7.93 -18.49 -37.75
CA GLU A 283 -6.53 -18.05 -37.75
C GLU A 283 -6.33 -16.77 -36.92
N GLN A 284 -7.33 -15.89 -36.92
CA GLN A 284 -7.33 -14.66 -36.09
C GLN A 284 -7.61 -14.97 -34.62
N GLU A 285 -8.51 -15.90 -34.32
CA GLU A 285 -8.79 -16.35 -32.95
C GLU A 285 -7.57 -17.04 -32.32
N LYS A 286 -6.76 -17.73 -33.13
CA LYS A 286 -5.49 -18.33 -32.69
C LYS A 286 -4.41 -17.29 -32.37
N ASN A 287 -4.46 -16.10 -32.98
CA ASN A 287 -3.50 -15.02 -32.72
C ASN A 287 -4.09 -13.91 -31.84
N SER A 288 -4.01 -14.17 -30.54
CA SER A 288 -4.46 -13.30 -29.46
C SER A 288 -3.83 -11.88 -29.50
N TRP A 289 -2.66 -11.68 -30.11
CA TRP A 289 -2.03 -10.35 -30.24
C TRP A 289 -2.61 -9.49 -31.35
N THR A 290 -3.42 -10.07 -32.23
CA THR A 290 -4.02 -9.36 -33.37
C THR A 290 -5.53 -9.21 -33.25
N LEU A 291 -6.20 -9.97 -32.39
CA LEU A 291 -7.65 -9.87 -32.15
C LEU A 291 -7.94 -9.89 -30.65
N CYS A 292 -8.69 -8.89 -30.19
CA CYS A 292 -9.15 -8.75 -28.80
C CYS A 292 -10.68 -8.79 -28.75
N THR A 293 -11.25 -9.11 -27.59
CA THR A 293 -12.71 -9.03 -27.39
C THR A 293 -13.17 -7.59 -27.15
N VAL A 294 -14.43 -7.29 -27.44
CA VAL A 294 -15.04 -5.99 -27.11
C VAL A 294 -14.94 -5.68 -25.61
N THR A 295 -15.14 -6.68 -24.75
CA THR A 295 -14.97 -6.58 -23.30
C THR A 295 -13.56 -6.11 -22.93
N GLU A 296 -12.50 -6.77 -23.43
CA GLU A 296 -11.10 -6.38 -23.18
C GLU A 296 -10.80 -4.94 -23.63
N VAL A 297 -11.40 -4.50 -24.75
CA VAL A 297 -11.23 -3.14 -25.26
C VAL A 297 -11.92 -2.11 -24.37
N GLU A 298 -13.16 -2.34 -23.95
CA GLU A 298 -13.88 -1.42 -23.05
C GLU A 298 -13.22 -1.35 -21.67
N GLU A 299 -12.74 -2.47 -21.13
CA GLU A 299 -11.95 -2.49 -19.89
C GLU A 299 -10.65 -1.67 -20.02
N THR A 300 -9.97 -1.79 -21.16
CA THR A 300 -8.76 -1.02 -21.45
C THR A 300 -9.05 0.48 -21.55
N LYS A 301 -10.13 0.86 -22.24
CA LYS A 301 -10.56 2.25 -22.35
C LYS A 301 -10.89 2.82 -20.97
N ALA A 302 -11.62 2.07 -20.15
CA ALA A 302 -11.90 2.47 -18.77
C ALA A 302 -10.59 2.72 -18.03
N ALA A 303 -9.68 1.75 -17.96
CA ALA A 303 -8.40 1.89 -17.26
C ALA A 303 -7.59 3.13 -17.70
N ILE A 304 -7.53 3.42 -19.01
CA ILE A 304 -6.84 4.61 -19.55
C ILE A 304 -7.51 5.90 -19.10
N LEU A 305 -8.84 5.96 -19.14
CA LEU A 305 -9.61 7.14 -18.74
C LEU A 305 -9.49 7.43 -17.24
N ILE A 306 -9.23 6.41 -16.42
CA ILE A 306 -9.08 6.56 -14.97
C ILE A 306 -7.64 6.89 -14.57
N SER A 307 -6.64 6.50 -15.36
CA SER A 307 -5.22 6.76 -15.08
C SER A 307 -4.91 8.22 -14.66
N PRO A 308 -5.47 9.27 -15.30
CA PRO A 308 -5.31 10.66 -14.84
C PRO A 308 -5.89 10.95 -13.45
N LEU A 309 -7.00 10.29 -13.07
CA LEU A 309 -7.62 10.43 -11.75
C LEU A 309 -6.76 9.79 -10.66
N CYS A 310 -6.06 8.69 -10.98
CA CYS A 310 -5.10 8.05 -10.09
C CYS A 310 -3.87 8.91 -9.76
N LEU A 311 -3.55 9.95 -10.57
CA LEU A 311 -2.47 10.89 -10.26
C LEU A 311 -2.71 11.64 -8.94
N SER A 312 -3.98 11.86 -8.58
CA SER A 312 -4.33 12.48 -7.29
C SER A 312 -3.90 11.62 -6.08
N PHE A 313 -3.84 10.30 -6.26
CA PHE A 313 -3.39 9.35 -5.24
C PHE A 313 -1.89 9.39 -4.99
N ILE A 314 -1.10 9.86 -5.97
CA ILE A 314 0.35 10.09 -5.78
C ILE A 314 0.56 11.14 -4.69
N ILE A 315 -0.22 12.23 -4.73
CA ILE A 315 -0.14 13.30 -3.72
C ILE A 315 -0.63 12.80 -2.35
N CYS A 316 -1.70 11.99 -2.33
CA CYS A 316 -2.16 11.37 -1.08
C CYS A 316 -1.08 10.43 -0.50
N GLY A 317 -0.45 9.59 -1.32
CA GLY A 317 0.66 8.73 -0.93
C GLY A 317 1.85 9.53 -0.39
N LEU A 318 2.16 10.67 -1.00
CA LEU A 318 3.18 11.59 -0.50
C LEU A 318 2.83 12.10 0.90
N VAL A 319 1.59 12.54 1.15
CA VAL A 319 1.16 13.00 2.48
C VAL A 319 1.18 11.86 3.50
N ILE A 320 0.78 10.65 3.11
CA ILE A 320 0.88 9.43 3.94
C ILE A 320 2.34 9.17 4.34
N SER A 321 3.30 9.33 3.42
CA SER A 321 4.73 9.13 3.72
C SER A 321 5.23 10.05 4.83
N VAL A 322 4.74 11.28 4.90
CA VAL A 322 5.12 12.25 5.92
C VAL A 322 4.60 11.84 7.30
N GLY A 323 3.40 11.27 7.34
CA GLY A 323 2.80 10.77 8.57
C GLY A 323 3.50 9.54 9.15
N ASN A 324 3.91 8.61 8.29
CA ASN A 324 4.62 7.40 8.72
C ASN A 324 6.06 7.68 9.18
N SER A 325 6.62 8.83 8.81
CA SER A 325 8.02 9.16 9.05
C SER A 325 8.20 10.39 9.96
N TYR A 326 8.00 11.59 9.43
CA TYR A 326 8.24 12.84 10.15
C TYR A 326 7.33 13.02 11.36
N PHE A 327 6.03 12.68 11.27
CA PHE A 327 5.14 12.81 12.42
C PHE A 327 5.56 11.88 13.56
N LEU A 328 6.02 10.67 13.22
CA LEU A 328 6.47 9.71 14.21
C LEU A 328 7.74 10.21 14.91
N GLU A 329 8.69 10.76 14.17
CA GLU A 329 9.91 11.34 14.74
C GLU A 329 9.58 12.56 15.60
N GLN A 330 8.71 13.46 15.14
CA GLN A 330 8.25 14.60 15.96
C GLN A 330 7.65 14.11 17.28
N ALA A 331 6.78 13.11 17.24
CA ALA A 331 6.15 12.53 18.41
C ALA A 331 7.16 11.89 19.37
N ASN A 332 8.23 11.27 18.86
CA ASN A 332 9.30 10.72 19.68
C ASN A 332 10.01 11.79 20.52
N HIS A 333 10.06 13.06 20.11
CA HIS A 333 10.73 14.13 20.87
C HIS A 333 9.81 14.96 21.78
N LEU A 334 8.51 14.68 21.82
CA LEU A 334 7.53 15.39 22.65
C LEU A 334 7.42 14.82 24.07
N ASN A 335 6.79 15.58 24.98
CA ASN A 335 6.53 15.15 26.34
C ASN A 335 5.41 14.07 26.38
N PRO A 336 5.72 12.84 26.80
CA PRO A 336 4.76 11.73 26.82
C PRO A 336 3.83 11.73 28.05
N LYS A 337 3.97 12.67 28.98
CA LYS A 337 3.21 12.67 30.24
C LYS A 337 1.77 13.16 30.04
N LEU A 338 0.81 12.36 30.50
CA LEU A 338 -0.58 12.74 30.74
C LEU A 338 -0.83 12.74 32.27
N GLY A 339 -0.67 13.90 32.89
CA GLY A 339 -0.64 13.99 34.36
C GLY A 339 0.49 13.13 34.94
N LYS A 340 0.14 12.05 35.65
CA LYS A 340 1.11 11.08 36.22
C LYS A 340 1.46 9.92 35.28
N LEU A 341 0.64 9.64 34.26
CA LEU A 341 0.83 8.52 33.34
C LEU A 341 1.84 8.88 32.24
N LYS A 342 2.74 7.96 31.88
CA LYS A 342 3.63 8.10 30.70
C LYS A 342 3.05 7.28 29.55
N VAL A 343 2.59 7.95 28.50
CA VAL A 343 2.02 7.31 27.31
C VAL A 343 3.11 7.19 26.23
N PRO A 344 3.40 5.98 25.71
CA PRO A 344 4.36 5.82 24.61
C PRO A 344 3.90 6.58 23.36
N PHE A 345 4.83 7.24 22.66
CA PHE A 345 4.50 7.97 21.42
C PHE A 345 3.89 7.07 20.34
N LEU A 346 4.22 5.78 20.37
CA LEU A 346 3.65 4.74 19.51
C LEU A 346 2.11 4.63 19.65
N PHE A 347 1.50 5.17 20.71
CA PHE A 347 0.04 5.20 20.89
C PHE A 347 -0.66 5.86 19.70
N LEU A 348 0.01 6.82 19.05
CA LEU A 348 -0.50 7.49 17.85
C LEU A 348 -0.70 6.52 16.67
N LEU A 349 0.06 5.42 16.59
CA LEU A 349 -0.11 4.40 15.57
C LEU A 349 -1.38 3.56 15.82
N VAL A 350 -1.66 3.23 17.09
CA VAL A 350 -2.92 2.54 17.46
C VAL A 350 -4.12 3.45 17.22
N LEU A 351 -4.01 4.73 17.61
CA LEU A 351 -5.03 5.73 17.31
C LEU A 351 -5.30 5.82 15.81
N TYR A 352 -4.25 5.87 15.00
CA TYR A 352 -4.34 5.89 13.54
C TYR A 352 -5.14 4.69 13.02
N ASP A 353 -4.81 3.46 13.44
CA ASP A 353 -5.50 2.25 12.95
C ASP A 353 -6.96 2.17 13.45
N VAL A 354 -7.24 2.62 14.68
CA VAL A 354 -8.62 2.68 15.22
C VAL A 354 -9.47 3.67 14.44
N VAL A 355 -8.96 4.89 14.21
CA VAL A 355 -9.64 5.90 13.40
C VAL A 355 -9.85 5.38 11.99
N LYS A 356 -8.83 4.74 11.41
CA LYS A 356 -8.92 4.16 10.07
C LYS A 356 -10.05 3.13 9.98
N SER A 357 -10.12 2.23 10.95
CA SER A 357 -11.19 1.23 11.05
C SER A 357 -12.59 1.85 11.16
N ILE A 358 -12.75 2.93 11.95
CA ILE A 358 -14.03 3.64 12.09
C ILE A 358 -14.45 4.28 10.76
N PHE A 359 -13.55 5.03 10.12
CA PHE A 359 -13.86 5.79 8.91
C PHE A 359 -13.97 4.91 7.65
N SER A 360 -13.37 3.72 7.64
CA SER A 360 -13.56 2.72 6.58
C SER A 360 -15.02 2.28 6.40
N LYS A 361 -15.90 2.55 7.37
CA LYS A 361 -17.33 2.23 7.30
C LYS A 361 -18.14 3.25 6.49
N ILE A 362 -17.57 4.43 6.22
CA ILE A 362 -18.26 5.48 5.49
C ILE A 362 -18.23 5.11 4.01
N LYS A 363 -19.42 4.94 3.42
CA LYS A 363 -19.58 4.70 1.98
C LYS A 363 -19.85 6.02 1.27
N TRP A 364 -19.26 6.19 0.09
CA TRP A 364 -19.46 7.34 -0.77
C TRP A 364 -20.49 7.01 -1.85
N SER A 365 -21.33 7.99 -2.20
CA SER A 365 -22.31 7.85 -3.29
C SER A 365 -21.66 7.80 -4.68
N SER A 366 -20.52 8.48 -4.87
CA SER A 366 -19.74 8.46 -6.10
C SER A 366 -18.25 8.52 -5.81
N PHE A 367 -17.46 7.87 -6.67
CA PHE A 367 -16.00 7.95 -6.67
C PHE A 367 -15.50 9.39 -6.72
N ARG A 368 -16.22 10.26 -7.44
CA ARG A 368 -15.87 11.68 -7.59
C ARG A 368 -15.96 12.46 -6.29
N VAL A 369 -17.05 12.25 -5.57
CA VAL A 369 -17.29 12.89 -4.27
C VAL A 369 -16.27 12.39 -3.26
N GLY A 370 -16.12 11.07 -3.16
CA GLY A 370 -15.18 10.46 -2.21
C GLY A 370 -13.75 10.92 -2.43
N THR A 371 -13.28 10.99 -3.68
CA THR A 371 -11.90 11.43 -3.99
C THR A 371 -11.70 12.91 -3.68
N SER A 372 -12.67 13.77 -4.01
CA SER A 372 -12.62 15.20 -3.68
C SER A 372 -12.51 15.42 -2.17
N VAL A 373 -13.32 14.70 -1.38
CA VAL A 373 -13.28 14.77 0.08
C VAL A 373 -11.94 14.29 0.61
N THR A 374 -11.39 13.17 0.10
CA THR A 374 -10.05 12.68 0.48
C THR A 374 -8.98 13.75 0.31
N ILE A 375 -8.96 14.45 -0.83
CA ILE A 375 -7.97 15.50 -1.09
C ILE A 375 -8.19 16.71 -0.17
N ILE A 376 -9.43 17.11 0.09
CA ILE A 376 -9.75 18.20 1.04
C ILE A 376 -9.24 17.85 2.45
N VAL A 377 -9.50 16.63 2.92
CA VAL A 377 -9.00 16.17 4.22
C VAL A 377 -7.47 16.12 4.23
N SER A 378 -6.82 15.76 3.11
CA SER A 378 -5.36 15.82 2.95
C SER A 378 -4.82 17.24 3.11
N VAL A 379 -5.46 18.24 2.48
CA VAL A 379 -5.10 19.66 2.67
C VAL A 379 -5.23 20.07 4.14
N LEU A 380 -6.33 19.72 4.79
CA LEU A 380 -6.55 20.01 6.22
C LEU A 380 -5.51 19.32 7.12
N CYS A 381 -5.11 18.09 6.77
CA CYS A 381 -4.05 17.36 7.46
C CYS A 381 -2.72 18.13 7.40
N CYS A 382 -2.31 18.58 6.21
CA CYS A 382 -1.08 19.35 6.02
C CYS A 382 -1.12 20.71 6.73
N ILE A 383 -2.24 21.44 6.69
CA ILE A 383 -2.42 22.72 7.40
C ILE A 383 -2.31 22.50 8.92
N THR A 384 -2.96 21.47 9.43
CA THR A 384 -2.91 21.11 10.85
C THR A 384 -1.49 20.79 11.27
N ALA A 385 -0.79 19.98 10.50
CA ALA A 385 0.61 19.64 10.74
C ALA A 385 1.52 20.88 10.73
N ALA A 386 1.33 21.79 9.78
CA ALA A 386 2.09 23.03 9.71
C ALA A 386 1.90 23.90 10.97
N LYS A 387 0.66 24.00 11.47
CA LYS A 387 0.35 24.74 12.70
C LYS A 387 0.93 24.09 13.95
N VAL A 388 0.83 22.76 14.07
CA VAL A 388 1.39 21.99 15.19
C VAL A 388 2.92 22.09 15.19
N GLU A 389 3.55 22.02 14.04
CA GLU A 389 5.01 22.16 13.92
C GLU A 389 5.48 23.58 14.27
N ASN A 390 4.75 24.61 13.84
CA ASN A 390 5.08 25.99 14.22
C ASN A 390 5.01 26.18 15.75
N ARG A 391 4.01 25.58 16.42
CA ARG A 391 3.91 25.53 17.89
C ARG A 391 5.11 24.80 18.51
N ARG A 392 5.53 23.67 17.94
CA ARG A 392 6.70 22.90 18.42
C ARG A 392 7.99 23.71 18.30
N LEU A 393 8.23 24.37 17.16
CA LEU A 393 9.41 25.20 16.94
C LEU A 393 9.44 26.43 17.88
N GLN A 394 8.28 27.02 18.20
CA GLN A 394 8.18 28.06 19.22
C GLN A 394 8.62 27.55 20.60
N ALA A 395 8.15 26.36 21.02
CA ALA A 395 8.56 25.76 22.28
C ALA A 395 10.08 25.46 22.32
N VAL A 396 10.64 24.96 21.21
CA VAL A 396 12.10 24.74 21.09
C VAL A 396 12.89 26.02 21.28
N THR A 397 12.40 27.14 20.72
CA THR A 397 13.06 28.45 20.81
C THR A 397 12.95 29.03 22.22
N ILE A 398 11.77 28.97 22.85
CA ILE A 398 11.52 29.51 24.20
C ILE A 398 12.37 28.79 25.26
N HIS A 399 12.59 27.49 25.09
CA HIS A 399 13.33 26.66 26.05
C HIS A 399 14.79 26.42 25.67
N ASP A 400 15.31 27.14 24.66
CA ASP A 400 16.70 27.04 24.18
C ASP A 400 17.17 25.60 23.87
N LEU A 401 16.29 24.84 23.19
CA LEU A 401 16.50 23.43 22.85
C LEU A 401 17.05 23.21 21.43
N LEU A 402 17.48 24.27 20.74
CA LEU A 402 17.95 24.21 19.35
C LEU A 402 19.16 23.26 19.19
N ASP A 403 20.09 23.34 20.13
CA ASP A 403 21.33 22.53 20.14
C ASP A 403 21.26 21.33 21.09
N ARG A 404 20.07 21.04 21.64
CA ARG A 404 19.81 19.89 22.52
C ARG A 404 18.79 18.94 21.89
N PRO A 405 19.14 18.24 20.79
CA PRO A 405 18.19 17.43 20.03
C PRO A 405 17.69 16.18 20.77
N ASN A 406 18.37 15.77 21.85
CA ASN A 406 17.97 14.59 22.65
C ASN A 406 17.03 14.94 23.82
N ASP A 407 16.87 16.23 24.12
CA ASP A 407 16.03 16.68 25.23
C ASP A 407 14.56 16.69 24.79
N LYS A 408 13.68 16.20 25.67
CA LYS A 408 12.25 16.20 25.39
C LYS A 408 11.73 17.63 25.35
N ILE A 409 11.05 17.99 24.27
CA ILE A 409 10.42 19.29 24.10
C ILE A 409 9.23 19.35 25.06
N PRO A 410 9.07 20.42 25.86
CA PRO A 410 7.99 20.57 26.84
C PRO A 410 6.64 20.91 26.18
N MET A 411 6.32 20.23 25.08
CA MET A 411 5.05 20.24 24.38
C MET A 411 4.42 18.86 24.51
N SER A 412 3.13 18.81 24.84
CA SER A 412 2.42 17.55 25.04
C SER A 412 2.34 16.75 23.74
N LEU A 413 2.60 15.43 23.83
CA LEU A 413 2.44 14.46 22.74
C LEU A 413 1.05 14.54 22.06
N PHE A 414 -0.01 14.85 22.82
CA PHE A 414 -1.39 14.86 22.34
C PHE A 414 -1.69 15.96 21.31
N TRP A 415 -0.80 16.94 21.13
CA TRP A 415 -0.91 17.91 20.04
C TRP A 415 -0.76 17.27 18.65
N MET A 416 -0.21 16.06 18.56
CA MET A 416 -0.11 15.30 17.30
C MET A 416 -1.41 14.57 16.94
N VAL A 417 -2.36 14.42 17.89
CA VAL A 417 -3.61 13.68 17.65
C VAL A 417 -4.40 14.21 16.44
N PRO A 418 -4.62 15.53 16.26
CA PRO A 418 -5.44 16.03 15.15
C PRO A 418 -4.88 15.67 13.76
N GLN A 419 -3.57 15.80 13.55
CA GLN A 419 -2.94 15.45 12.28
C GLN A 419 -2.93 13.93 12.03
N TYR A 420 -2.78 13.10 13.07
CA TYR A 420 -2.88 11.64 12.92
C TYR A 420 -4.31 11.17 12.61
N VAL A 421 -5.32 11.80 13.22
CA VAL A 421 -6.74 11.53 12.90
C VAL A 421 -7.02 11.88 11.45
N LEU A 422 -6.65 13.08 11.00
CA LEU A 422 -6.87 13.51 9.61
C LEU A 422 -6.13 12.61 8.62
N LEU A 423 -4.89 12.22 8.93
CA LEU A 423 -4.11 11.30 8.11
C LEU A 423 -4.79 9.92 7.98
N ALA A 424 -5.30 9.37 9.08
CA ALA A 424 -6.03 8.10 9.09
C ALA A 424 -7.31 8.18 8.24
N VAL A 425 -8.01 9.31 8.30
CA VAL A 425 -9.20 9.56 7.46
C VAL A 425 -8.82 9.59 5.97
N VAL A 426 -7.72 10.26 5.60
CA VAL A 426 -7.20 10.26 4.21
C VAL A 426 -6.94 8.84 3.72
N ASP A 427 -6.21 8.03 4.50
CA ASP A 427 -5.87 6.66 4.13
C ASP A 427 -7.12 5.76 4.03
N SER A 428 -8.09 5.93 4.95
CA SER A 428 -9.37 5.19 4.92
C SER A 428 -10.18 5.49 3.66
N PHE A 429 -10.35 6.77 3.35
CA PHE A 429 -11.15 7.18 2.20
C PHE A 429 -10.47 6.83 0.90
N LEU A 430 -9.13 6.92 0.84
CA LEU A 430 -8.36 6.43 -0.30
C LEU A 430 -8.66 4.95 -0.56
N GLU A 431 -8.56 4.08 0.46
CA GLU A 431 -8.88 2.65 0.31
C GLU A 431 -10.34 2.41 -0.12
N GLN A 432 -11.29 3.16 0.44
CA GLN A 432 -12.71 2.99 0.12
C GLN A 432 -13.06 3.46 -1.30
N ASN A 433 -12.50 4.59 -1.75
CA ASN A 433 -12.72 5.11 -3.10
C ASN A 433 -12.23 4.11 -4.14
N VAL A 434 -11.08 3.49 -3.85
CA VAL A 434 -10.46 2.47 -4.69
C VAL A 434 -11.35 1.24 -4.81
N LYS A 435 -11.94 0.77 -3.71
CA LYS A 435 -12.92 -0.32 -3.73
C LYS A 435 -14.19 0.02 -4.51
N LEU A 436 -14.80 1.18 -4.23
CA LEU A 436 -16.02 1.65 -4.91
C LEU A 436 -15.81 1.71 -6.43
N PHE A 437 -14.64 2.20 -6.82
CA PHE A 437 -14.23 2.30 -8.20
C PHE A 437 -14.17 0.93 -8.90
N PHE A 438 -13.61 -0.10 -8.24
CA PHE A 438 -13.55 -1.44 -8.82
C PHE A 438 -14.90 -2.10 -8.95
N GLN A 439 -15.77 -1.94 -7.95
CA GLN A 439 -17.10 -2.52 -7.96
C GLN A 439 -17.97 -2.01 -9.11
N ARG A 440 -17.75 -0.77 -9.57
CA ARG A 440 -18.57 -0.15 -10.61
C ARG A 440 -18.05 -0.34 -12.05
N MET A 441 -16.75 -0.58 -12.23
CA MET A 441 -16.12 -0.39 -13.55
C MET A 441 -15.67 -1.66 -14.27
N ILE A 442 -15.43 -2.79 -13.58
CA ILE A 442 -14.83 -3.98 -14.23
C ILE A 442 -15.37 -5.31 -13.63
N PRO A 443 -15.61 -6.37 -14.45
CA PRO A 443 -15.93 -7.71 -13.94
C PRO A 443 -14.84 -8.29 -13.01
N THR A 444 -15.27 -9.28 -12.22
CA THR A 444 -14.60 -9.84 -11.03
C THR A 444 -13.14 -10.28 -11.23
N SER A 445 -12.76 -10.68 -12.45
CA SER A 445 -11.44 -11.25 -12.77
C SER A 445 -10.26 -10.25 -12.73
N SER A 446 -10.54 -8.94 -12.79
CA SER A 446 -9.52 -7.87 -12.84
C SER A 446 -9.41 -7.02 -11.56
N VAL A 447 -10.32 -7.20 -10.60
CA VAL A 447 -10.44 -6.40 -9.37
C VAL A 447 -9.16 -6.44 -8.54
N LEU A 448 -8.52 -7.62 -8.44
CA LEU A 448 -7.25 -7.80 -7.75
C LEU A 448 -6.15 -6.92 -8.36
N TYR A 449 -5.99 -6.95 -9.68
CA TYR A 449 -4.95 -6.20 -10.38
C TYR A 449 -5.09 -4.70 -10.21
N LEU A 450 -6.32 -4.20 -10.24
CA LEU A 450 -6.55 -2.77 -10.13
C LEU A 450 -6.36 -2.28 -8.69
N SER A 451 -6.69 -3.11 -7.70
CA SER A 451 -6.36 -2.89 -6.29
C SER A 451 -4.84 -2.82 -6.08
N LEU A 452 -4.11 -3.77 -6.64
CA LEU A 452 -2.65 -3.78 -6.64
C LEU A 452 -2.05 -2.59 -7.38
N PHE A 453 -2.66 -2.18 -8.50
CA PHE A 453 -2.27 -0.98 -9.24
C PHE A 453 -2.42 0.28 -8.41
N THR A 454 -3.55 0.45 -7.74
CA THR A 454 -3.75 1.66 -6.93
C THR A 454 -2.85 1.67 -5.70
N ARG A 455 -2.61 0.50 -5.10
CA ARG A 455 -1.60 0.34 -4.05
C ARG A 455 -0.21 0.71 -4.55
N ALA A 456 0.15 0.31 -5.78
CA ALA A 456 1.41 0.67 -6.42
C ALA A 456 1.51 2.17 -6.69
N VAL A 457 0.47 2.82 -7.21
CA VAL A 457 0.43 4.29 -7.43
C VAL A 457 0.60 5.05 -6.11
N THR A 458 -0.06 4.59 -5.05
CA THR A 458 0.13 5.15 -3.70
C THR A 458 1.58 4.95 -3.22
N GLY A 459 2.16 3.78 -3.48
CA GLY A 459 3.57 3.48 -3.21
C GLY A 459 4.54 4.40 -3.95
N ILE A 460 4.28 4.68 -5.23
CA ILE A 460 5.03 5.66 -6.02
C ILE A 460 4.94 7.05 -5.39
N GLY A 461 3.77 7.44 -4.87
CA GLY A 461 3.58 8.67 -4.10
C GLY A 461 4.46 8.73 -2.85
N ILE A 462 4.57 7.62 -2.11
CA ILE A 462 5.42 7.51 -0.92
C ILE A 462 6.90 7.69 -1.29
N MET A 463 7.38 7.00 -2.35
CA MET A 463 8.74 7.20 -2.87
C MET A 463 8.96 8.64 -3.36
N GLY A 464 7.93 9.23 -3.98
CA GLY A 464 7.89 10.62 -4.42
C GLY A 464 8.10 11.62 -3.28
N GLY A 465 7.85 11.24 -2.02
CA GLY A 465 8.21 12.03 -0.84
C GLY A 465 9.70 12.35 -0.77
N VAL A 466 10.58 11.44 -1.20
CA VAL A 466 12.04 11.67 -1.26
C VAL A 466 12.38 12.75 -2.29
N LEU A 467 11.79 12.65 -3.47
CA LEU A 467 11.96 13.66 -4.52
C LEU A 467 11.40 15.02 -4.08
N SER A 468 10.26 15.03 -3.41
CA SER A 468 9.63 16.22 -2.85
C SER A 468 10.55 16.93 -1.86
N VAL A 469 11.10 16.21 -0.89
CA VAL A 469 12.05 16.75 0.09
C VAL A 469 13.31 17.29 -0.61
N PHE A 470 13.85 16.57 -1.59
CA PHE A 470 15.01 17.03 -2.36
C PHE A 470 14.73 18.33 -3.13
N VAL A 471 13.62 18.40 -3.88
CA VAL A 471 13.24 19.57 -4.68
C VAL A 471 12.94 20.77 -3.78
N VAL A 472 12.13 20.59 -2.74
CA VAL A 472 11.82 21.68 -1.80
C VAL A 472 13.08 22.13 -1.06
N GLY A 473 13.96 21.20 -0.69
CA GLY A 473 15.28 21.52 -0.13
C GLY A 473 16.10 22.41 -1.04
N LYS A 474 16.24 22.02 -2.32
CA LYS A 474 16.93 22.82 -3.35
C LYS A 474 16.30 24.17 -3.61
N VAL A 475 14.98 24.28 -3.58
CA VAL A 475 14.28 25.56 -3.72
C VAL A 475 14.50 26.43 -2.48
N SER A 476 14.52 25.83 -1.29
CA SER A 476 14.65 26.54 -0.02
C SER A 476 16.03 27.19 0.18
N GLU A 477 17.10 26.60 -0.38
CA GLU A 477 18.46 27.12 -0.28
C GLU A 477 18.79 28.20 -1.33
N ARG A 478 17.87 28.48 -2.27
CA ARG A 478 18.08 29.53 -3.28
C ARG A 478 18.26 30.90 -2.64
N GLY A 479 19.17 31.69 -3.21
CA GLY A 479 19.49 33.04 -2.73
C GLY A 479 20.29 33.06 -1.42
N GLY A 480 21.09 32.02 -1.15
CA GLY A 480 21.98 31.96 0.02
C GLY A 480 21.28 31.66 1.34
N LYS A 481 20.00 31.24 1.30
CA LYS A 481 19.23 30.87 2.49
C LYS A 481 19.63 29.46 2.95
N LEU A 482 19.44 29.18 4.24
CA LEU A 482 19.62 27.84 4.77
C LEU A 482 18.54 26.90 4.23
N ASN A 483 18.98 25.69 3.86
CA ASN A 483 18.09 24.60 3.47
C ASN A 483 17.08 24.31 4.60
N TRP A 484 15.81 24.09 4.30
CA TRP A 484 14.82 23.79 5.33
C TRP A 484 15.04 22.44 6.01
N PHE A 485 15.74 21.52 5.36
CA PHE A 485 16.02 20.19 5.89
C PHE A 485 17.43 20.15 6.48
N GLN A 486 17.50 20.21 7.80
CA GLN A 486 18.75 20.24 8.56
C GLN A 486 19.02 18.88 9.22
N PHE A 487 20.22 18.72 9.81
CA PHE A 487 20.60 17.46 10.45
C PHE A 487 19.67 17.08 11.62
N THR A 488 19.24 18.06 12.41
CA THR A 488 18.32 17.87 13.54
C THR A 488 16.91 18.35 13.21
N LEU A 489 15.90 17.71 13.82
CA LEU A 489 14.50 18.11 13.73
C LEU A 489 14.27 19.54 14.23
N ASN A 490 15.00 19.97 15.26
CA ASN A 490 14.86 21.29 15.88
C ASN A 490 15.35 22.43 15.00
N ARG A 491 16.37 22.19 14.16
CA ARG A 491 16.86 23.17 13.18
C ARG A 491 16.12 23.12 11.84
N SER A 492 15.38 22.04 11.58
CA SER A 492 14.62 21.87 10.34
C SER A 492 13.35 22.73 10.34
N ARG A 493 12.95 23.21 9.16
CA ARG A 493 11.75 24.01 8.92
C ARG A 493 10.64 23.18 8.29
N LEU A 494 10.20 22.16 9.02
CA LEU A 494 9.12 21.28 8.59
C LEU A 494 7.77 22.02 8.52
N ASP A 495 7.61 23.10 9.29
CA ASP A 495 6.45 23.99 9.22
C ASP A 495 6.23 24.50 7.79
N LYS A 496 7.31 24.94 7.13
CA LYS A 496 7.27 25.42 5.75
C LYS A 496 7.04 24.28 4.77
N TYR A 497 7.65 23.12 5.01
CA TYR A 497 7.41 21.95 4.17
C TYR A 497 5.95 21.52 4.20
N TYR A 498 5.31 21.47 5.36
CA TYR A 498 3.88 21.12 5.47
C TYR A 498 2.97 22.15 4.80
N TRP A 499 3.30 23.44 4.83
CA TRP A 499 2.62 24.44 4.01
C TRP A 499 2.78 24.19 2.51
N THR A 500 3.97 23.78 2.04
CA THR A 500 4.15 23.42 0.62
C THR A 500 3.33 22.20 0.23
N LEU A 501 3.18 21.21 1.11
CA LEU A 501 2.32 20.06 0.87
C LEU A 501 0.84 20.43 0.86
N ALA A 502 0.41 21.33 1.75
CA ALA A 502 -0.96 21.85 1.72
C ALA A 502 -1.27 22.54 0.38
N ALA A 503 -0.34 23.36 -0.13
CA ALA A 503 -0.48 24.02 -1.42
C ALA A 503 -0.48 23.01 -2.59
N LEU A 504 0.37 21.98 -2.53
CA LEU A 504 0.44 20.94 -3.54
C LEU A 504 -0.85 20.09 -3.58
N SER A 505 -1.38 19.70 -2.41
CA SER A 505 -2.67 19.01 -2.30
C SER A 505 -3.85 19.89 -2.73
N ALA A 506 -3.80 21.20 -2.50
CA ALA A 506 -4.83 22.11 -2.99
C ALA A 506 -4.77 22.25 -4.53
N ALA A 507 -3.56 22.33 -5.10
CA ALA A 507 -3.38 22.35 -6.55
C ALA A 507 -3.86 21.03 -7.19
N SER A 508 -3.61 19.88 -6.55
CA SER A 508 -4.11 18.59 -7.04
C SER A 508 -5.63 18.50 -6.97
N LEU A 509 -6.28 19.12 -5.98
CA LEU A 509 -7.74 19.22 -5.93
C LEU A 509 -8.30 20.01 -7.11
N VAL A 510 -7.71 21.17 -7.43
CA VAL A 510 -8.13 21.98 -8.58
C VAL A 510 -7.97 21.19 -9.87
N PHE A 511 -6.82 20.56 -10.07
CA PHE A 511 -6.58 19.71 -11.23
C PHE A 511 -7.57 18.55 -11.32
N TYR A 512 -7.85 17.89 -10.18
CA TYR A 512 -8.81 16.82 -10.09
C TYR A 512 -10.23 17.26 -10.47
N ILE A 513 -10.69 18.42 -9.96
CA ILE A 513 -12.01 18.97 -10.28
C ILE A 513 -12.12 19.31 -11.77
N LEU A 514 -11.07 19.89 -12.36
CA LEU A 514 -11.06 20.20 -13.79
C LEU A 514 -11.15 18.91 -14.63
N LEU A 515 -10.37 17.88 -14.29
CA LEU A 515 -10.43 16.58 -14.98
C LEU A 515 -11.77 15.89 -14.79
N SER A 516 -12.31 15.88 -13.57
CA SER A 516 -13.58 15.22 -13.27
C SER A 516 -14.78 15.93 -13.90
N SER A 517 -14.70 17.25 -14.10
CA SER A 517 -15.71 18.03 -14.82
C SER A 517 -15.69 17.76 -16.33
N CYS A 518 -14.52 17.46 -16.89
CA CYS A 518 -14.39 17.01 -18.27
C CYS A 518 -14.85 15.56 -18.49
N TYR A 519 -15.00 14.78 -17.40
CA TYR A 519 -15.38 13.38 -17.43
C TYR A 519 -16.88 13.19 -17.13
N LYS A 520 -17.65 12.68 -18.11
CA LYS A 520 -19.00 12.17 -17.86
C LYS A 520 -18.89 10.70 -17.44
N GLU A 521 -19.24 10.45 -16.18
CA GLU A 521 -19.39 9.09 -15.64
C GLU A 521 -20.53 8.39 -16.41
N PRO A 522 -20.34 7.14 -16.91
CA PRO A 522 -21.44 6.36 -17.43
C PRO A 522 -22.45 6.12 -16.30
N GLN A 523 -23.70 6.56 -16.47
CA GLN A 523 -24.74 6.27 -15.49
C GLN A 523 -25.01 4.76 -15.48
N THR A 524 -25.03 4.17 -14.28
CA THR A 524 -25.42 2.77 -14.10
C THR A 524 -26.94 2.73 -13.86
N GLU A 525 -27.62 1.63 -14.21
CA GLU A 525 -29.08 1.50 -14.04
C GLU A 525 -29.57 1.74 -12.60
N GLU A 526 -28.73 1.49 -11.58
CA GLU A 526 -29.01 1.84 -10.17
C GLU A 526 -29.15 3.35 -9.96
N ASP A 527 -28.27 4.17 -10.55
CA ASP A 527 -28.32 5.63 -10.42
C ASP A 527 -29.56 6.20 -11.14
N ALA A 528 -29.99 5.58 -12.24
CA ALA A 528 -31.22 5.95 -12.94
C ALA A 528 -32.48 5.61 -12.13
N SER A 529 -32.43 4.55 -11.31
CA SER A 529 -33.53 4.16 -10.42
C SER A 529 -33.64 5.05 -9.18
N GLU A 530 -32.51 5.52 -8.64
CA GLU A 530 -32.47 6.51 -7.55
C GLU A 530 -32.87 7.91 -8.06
N GLU A 531 -32.43 8.34 -9.24
CA GLU A 531 -32.88 9.60 -9.84
C GLU A 531 -34.39 9.56 -10.15
N ALA A 532 -34.91 8.47 -10.72
CA ALA A 532 -36.34 8.31 -11.02
C ALA A 532 -37.22 8.26 -9.76
N SER A 533 -36.72 7.70 -8.65
CA SER A 533 -37.43 7.71 -7.35
C SER A 533 -37.34 9.06 -6.64
N SER A 534 -36.31 9.86 -6.89
CA SER A 534 -36.18 11.23 -6.39
C SER A 534 -37.01 12.26 -7.15
N GLU A 535 -37.29 12.03 -8.44
CA GLU A 535 -38.16 12.88 -9.26
C GLU A 535 -39.66 12.57 -9.06
N THR A 536 -39.99 11.46 -8.39
CA THR A 536 -41.38 11.06 -8.07
C THR A 536 -41.79 11.31 -6.62
N ALA A 537 -40.92 11.89 -5.80
CA ALA A 537 -41.19 12.34 -4.42
C ALA A 537 -41.20 13.87 -4.34
#